data_AF-A0A2D6KHX4-F1
#
_entry.id   AF-A0A2D6KHX4-F1
#
_cell.length_a   1.000
_cell.length_b   1.000
_cell.length_c   1.000
_cell.angle_alpha   90.00
_cell.angle_beta   90.00
_cell.angle_gamma   90.00
#
_symmetry.space_group_name_H-M   'P 1'
#
loop_
_entity.id
_entity.type
_entity.pdbx_description
1 polymer ?
#
loop_
_entity_poly.entity_id
_entity_poly.type
_entity_poly.pdbx_seq_one_letter_code
_entity_poly.pdbx_strand_id
1 'polypeptide(L)'
;MTEIPEHLLKRSRQARGSTTDEPADKAADPAPPAGSAAAPPAAEAPSAPEPEAPTPAAPVAPYNAAATDRPKIPWWAASALILLPIWAVTYVGTLERPPESGSAGLLAEGAHVYEAHCAACHGAGGEGGSGPAMTDGEVLATFPTAAEHIVWAASGSTGVGLGNPYGDDAAGRVVAGGMPGFADALTTEELIGVVLYERAHLSHSEFDEGLAEAMDEAIHSGDLDLDGHLDPETVTVDEVLDLLRSASFGTDDQLANG
;
A
#
# COMPACT_ATOMS: atom_id res chain seq x y z
N MET A 1 -0.70 58.90 -20.88
CA MET A 1 0.63 58.69 -21.48
C MET A 1 1.63 58.63 -20.35
N THR A 2 2.06 57.43 -19.98
CA THR A 2 3.07 57.20 -18.93
C THR A 2 4.36 56.84 -19.64
N GLU A 3 5.31 57.78 -19.68
CA GLU A 3 6.62 57.58 -20.30
C GLU A 3 7.43 56.59 -19.45
N ILE A 4 7.91 55.53 -20.10
CA ILE A 4 8.77 54.54 -19.48
C ILE A 4 10.17 55.17 -19.33
N PRO A 5 10.74 55.18 -18.11
CA PRO A 5 12.00 55.86 -17.87
C PRO A 5 13.19 55.13 -18.55
N GLU A 6 13.89 55.85 -19.44
CA GLU A 6 15.02 55.45 -20.30
C GLU A 6 16.08 54.52 -19.67
N HIS A 7 16.32 54.64 -18.36
CA HIS A 7 17.30 53.81 -17.65
C HIS A 7 16.97 52.31 -17.66
N LEU A 8 15.67 51.94 -17.74
CA LEU A 8 15.24 50.54 -17.80
C LEU A 8 15.59 49.92 -19.16
N LEU A 9 15.50 50.71 -20.24
CA LEU A 9 15.85 50.26 -21.59
C LEU A 9 17.36 50.04 -21.72
N LYS A 10 18.19 50.90 -21.12
CA LYS A 10 19.66 50.71 -21.08
C LYS A 10 20.08 49.42 -20.39
N ARG A 11 19.44 49.08 -19.26
CA ARG A 11 19.77 47.87 -18.49
C ARG A 11 19.45 46.59 -19.28
N SER A 12 18.34 46.58 -20.01
CA SER A 12 17.94 45.42 -20.83
C SER A 12 18.88 45.18 -22.02
N ARG A 13 19.44 46.25 -22.60
CA ARG A 13 20.41 46.15 -23.71
C ARG A 13 21.78 45.64 -23.25
N GLN A 14 22.23 46.02 -22.05
CA GLN A 14 23.49 45.49 -21.48
C GLN A 14 23.39 44.00 -21.15
N ALA A 15 22.25 43.52 -20.65
CA ALA A 15 22.05 42.12 -20.33
C ALA A 15 22.02 41.20 -21.57
N ARG A 16 21.70 41.72 -22.75
CA ARG A 16 21.71 40.97 -24.01
C ARG A 16 23.08 40.92 -24.70
N GLY A 17 24.07 41.70 -24.24
CA GLY A 17 25.39 41.76 -24.86
C GLY A 17 26.43 40.80 -24.28
N SER A 18 26.11 40.09 -23.19
CA SER A 18 27.11 39.36 -22.38
C SER A 18 27.02 37.82 -22.47
N THR A 19 26.28 37.24 -23.41
CA THR A 19 26.19 35.77 -23.54
C THR A 19 26.27 35.34 -25.01
N THR A 20 27.48 35.03 -25.46
CA THR A 20 27.74 34.21 -26.65
C THR A 20 28.98 33.34 -26.36
N ASP A 21 28.76 32.04 -26.11
CA ASP A 21 29.75 30.94 -26.15
C ASP A 21 30.25 30.74 -27.61
N GLU A 22 31.42 30.20 -28.02
CA GLU A 22 32.39 29.16 -27.60
C GLU A 22 33.56 29.18 -28.66
N PRO A 23 34.48 28.19 -28.90
CA PRO A 23 35.27 27.23 -28.09
C PRO A 23 36.78 27.10 -28.49
N ALA A 24 37.50 26.11 -27.89
CA ALA A 24 38.74 25.39 -28.34
C ALA A 24 40.13 26.01 -27.96
N ASP A 25 41.23 25.29 -27.71
CA ASP A 25 41.62 23.87 -27.85
C ASP A 25 42.92 23.55 -27.03
N LYS A 26 43.24 22.25 -27.00
CA LYS A 26 44.28 21.43 -26.31
C LYS A 26 45.79 21.85 -26.24
N ALA A 27 46.39 21.35 -25.14
CA ALA A 27 47.63 20.55 -24.97
C ALA A 27 49.05 21.15 -25.09
N ALA A 28 49.92 20.83 -24.09
CA ALA A 28 51.14 20.01 -24.27
C ALA A 28 51.89 19.72 -22.94
N ASP A 29 52.19 18.42 -22.74
CA ASP A 29 53.14 17.72 -21.85
C ASP A 29 54.64 18.11 -22.11
N PRO A 30 55.69 17.46 -21.54
CA PRO A 30 55.97 16.85 -20.23
C PRO A 30 57.39 17.24 -19.66
N ALA A 31 57.76 16.70 -18.49
CA ALA A 31 59.11 16.72 -17.84
C ALA A 31 60.15 15.80 -18.57
N PRO A 32 61.41 15.51 -18.12
CA PRO A 32 62.16 15.78 -16.86
C PRO A 32 63.72 15.98 -17.10
N PRO A 33 64.70 15.46 -16.31
CA PRO A 33 65.02 15.46 -14.86
C PRO A 33 66.45 16.05 -14.56
N ALA A 34 66.84 16.16 -13.27
CA ALA A 34 68.10 15.59 -12.71
C ALA A 34 68.55 16.26 -11.39
N GLY A 35 69.05 15.43 -10.47
CA GLY A 35 70.32 15.70 -9.78
C GLY A 35 70.28 16.38 -8.41
N SER A 36 70.28 15.56 -7.36
CA SER A 36 70.60 15.92 -5.98
C SER A 36 72.06 16.36 -5.81
N ALA A 37 72.34 17.47 -5.10
CA ALA A 37 73.62 17.70 -4.41
C ALA A 37 73.50 18.73 -3.27
N ALA A 38 74.31 18.52 -2.25
CA ALA A 38 74.33 19.12 -0.91
C ALA A 38 74.71 20.62 -0.81
N ALA A 39 74.27 21.25 0.29
CA ALA A 39 74.79 22.52 0.85
C ALA A 39 76.16 22.29 1.54
N PRO A 40 77.07 23.29 1.72
CA PRO A 40 76.88 24.54 2.52
C PRO A 40 77.79 25.73 2.02
N PRO A 41 78.18 26.78 2.81
CA PRO A 41 77.63 27.44 4.00
C PRO A 41 77.32 28.96 3.78
N ALA A 42 76.85 29.60 4.84
CA ALA A 42 76.43 31.00 4.95
C ALA A 42 77.57 32.05 4.87
N ALA A 43 77.31 33.19 4.23
CA ALA A 43 77.33 34.54 4.83
C ALA A 43 77.26 35.63 3.74
N GLU A 44 76.14 36.35 3.68
CA GLU A 44 76.08 37.83 3.72
C GLU A 44 74.61 38.24 3.56
N ALA A 45 74.13 39.06 4.51
CA ALA A 45 72.79 39.60 4.50
C ALA A 45 72.81 41.00 3.86
N PRO A 46 72.25 41.18 2.66
CA PRO A 46 71.76 42.47 2.22
C PRO A 46 70.27 42.62 2.58
N SER A 47 70.02 43.68 3.34
CA SER A 47 68.76 44.33 3.72
C SER A 47 67.45 43.82 3.08
N ALA A 48 66.50 43.47 3.94
CA ALA A 48 65.11 43.20 3.59
C ALA A 48 64.45 44.41 2.91
N PRO A 49 63.71 44.23 1.80
CA PRO A 49 62.72 45.22 1.38
C PRO A 49 61.51 45.13 2.32
N GLU A 50 61.11 46.30 2.80
CA GLU A 50 59.96 46.54 3.66
C GLU A 50 58.66 46.04 2.99
N PRO A 51 57.88 45.15 3.63
CA PRO A 51 56.57 44.79 3.11
C PRO A 51 55.61 45.98 3.27
N GLU A 52 55.03 46.44 2.16
CA GLU A 52 54.00 47.47 2.14
C GLU A 52 52.88 47.13 3.14
N ALA A 53 52.58 48.08 4.01
CA ALA A 53 51.47 47.98 4.95
C ALA A 53 50.13 47.89 4.18
N PRO A 54 49.20 47.00 4.58
CA PRO A 54 47.89 46.94 3.97
C PRO A 54 47.12 48.23 4.24
N THR A 55 46.56 48.83 3.19
CA THR A 55 45.69 50.00 3.29
C THR A 55 44.44 49.68 4.12
N PRO A 56 44.02 50.55 5.07
CA PRO A 56 42.81 50.32 5.85
C PRO A 56 41.57 50.29 4.95
N ALA A 57 40.75 49.24 5.06
CA ALA A 57 39.48 49.15 4.35
C ALA A 57 38.55 50.31 4.75
N ALA A 58 37.91 50.93 3.76
CA ALA A 58 36.97 52.02 3.97
C ALA A 58 35.81 51.62 4.91
N PRO A 59 35.32 52.53 5.77
CA PRO A 59 34.24 52.22 6.72
C PRO A 59 32.95 51.89 5.99
N VAL A 60 32.26 50.85 6.46
CA VAL A 60 31.01 50.35 5.89
C VAL A 60 29.95 51.47 5.91
N ALA A 61 29.33 51.75 4.76
CA ALA A 61 28.37 52.84 4.64
C ALA A 61 27.14 52.62 5.54
N PRO A 62 26.63 53.66 6.23
CA PRO A 62 25.58 53.53 7.25
C PRO A 62 24.24 53.03 6.71
N TYR A 63 23.97 53.15 5.41
CA TYR A 63 22.77 52.56 4.79
C TYR A 63 22.82 51.02 4.72
N ASN A 64 24.00 50.42 4.91
CA ASN A 64 24.17 48.97 4.96
C ASN A 64 24.07 48.40 6.38
N ALA A 65 23.95 49.24 7.42
CA ALA A 65 23.88 48.80 8.82
C ALA A 65 22.73 47.78 9.04
N ALA A 66 21.56 48.07 8.47
CA ALA A 66 20.40 47.17 8.53
C ALA A 66 20.54 45.87 7.70
N ALA A 67 21.53 45.78 6.81
CA ALA A 67 21.86 44.57 6.07
C ALA A 67 22.93 43.74 6.81
N THR A 68 23.89 44.39 7.46
CA THR A 68 24.93 43.72 8.25
C THR A 68 24.45 43.20 9.61
N ASP A 69 23.44 43.83 10.21
CA ASP A 69 22.91 43.44 11.52
C ASP A 69 21.87 42.30 11.45
N ARG A 70 21.60 41.77 10.25
CA ARG A 70 20.63 40.67 10.10
C ARG A 70 21.22 39.38 10.66
N PRO A 71 20.51 38.68 11.57
CA PRO A 71 20.95 37.38 12.04
C PRO A 71 20.97 36.42 10.85
N LYS A 72 22.12 35.80 10.60
CA LYS A 72 22.26 34.80 9.55
C LYS A 72 21.48 33.55 9.98
N ILE A 73 20.57 33.09 9.13
CA ILE A 73 19.89 31.81 9.35
C ILE A 73 20.99 30.74 9.41
N PRO A 74 21.07 29.98 10.50
CA PRO A 74 22.08 28.95 10.60
C PRO A 74 21.76 27.83 9.60
N TRP A 75 22.79 27.26 9.00
CA TRP A 75 22.65 26.30 7.90
C TRP A 75 21.77 25.08 8.25
N TRP A 76 21.70 24.68 9.53
CA TRP A 76 20.83 23.61 10.01
C TRP A 76 19.33 23.90 9.87
N ALA A 77 18.92 25.18 9.87
CA ALA A 77 17.50 25.55 9.76
C ALA A 77 16.96 25.32 8.34
N ALA A 78 17.80 25.48 7.32
CA ALA A 78 17.45 25.12 5.95
C ALA A 78 17.30 23.60 5.79
N SER A 79 18.19 22.82 6.40
CA SER A 79 18.09 21.36 6.43
C SER A 79 16.83 20.88 7.16
N ALA A 80 16.49 21.49 8.29
CA ALA A 80 15.28 21.16 9.06
C ALA A 80 14.00 21.44 8.28
N LEU A 81 13.93 22.56 7.54
CA LEU A 81 12.76 22.89 6.70
C LEU A 81 12.55 21.91 5.54
N ILE A 82 13.63 21.36 4.97
CA ILE A 82 13.56 20.34 3.91
C ILE A 82 13.21 18.96 4.48
N LEU A 83 13.70 18.63 5.67
CA LEU A 83 13.42 17.37 6.34
C LEU A 83 12.00 17.30 6.91
N LEU A 84 11.38 18.43 7.26
CA LEU A 84 10.03 18.50 7.82
C LEU A 84 8.93 17.82 6.98
N PRO A 85 8.79 18.07 5.66
CA PRO A 85 7.80 17.38 4.84
C PRO A 85 8.10 15.89 4.68
N ILE A 86 9.37 15.50 4.59
CA ILE A 86 9.78 14.08 4.49
C ILE A 86 9.46 13.36 5.81
N TRP A 87 9.78 13.98 6.95
CA TRP A 87 9.43 13.49 8.27
C TRP A 87 7.91 13.40 8.44
N ALA A 88 7.15 14.39 7.97
CA ALA A 88 5.70 14.36 8.04
C ALA A 88 5.09 13.24 7.19
N VAL A 89 5.55 13.04 5.95
CA VAL A 89 5.09 11.94 5.08
C VAL A 89 5.47 10.57 5.66
N THR A 90 6.70 10.42 6.17
CA THR A 90 7.13 9.17 6.81
C THR A 90 6.38 8.91 8.11
N TYR A 91 6.14 9.94 8.92
CA TYR A 91 5.37 9.84 10.15
C TYR A 91 3.89 9.51 9.88
N VAL A 92 3.25 10.22 8.94
CA VAL A 92 1.87 9.91 8.53
C VAL A 92 1.77 8.52 7.89
N GLY A 93 2.72 8.14 7.05
CA GLY A 93 2.80 6.80 6.47
C GLY A 93 3.08 5.69 7.50
N THR A 94 3.58 6.01 8.69
CA THR A 94 3.67 5.06 9.82
C THR A 94 2.41 5.04 10.70
N LEU A 95 1.52 6.01 10.53
CA LEU A 95 0.21 6.07 11.19
C LEU A 95 -0.91 5.51 10.29
N GLU A 96 -0.73 5.59 8.98
CA GLU A 96 -1.44 4.78 8.01
C GLU A 96 -1.13 3.32 8.35
N ARG A 97 -2.15 2.60 8.85
CA ARG A 97 -2.03 1.16 9.00
C ARG A 97 -1.70 0.61 7.61
N PRO A 98 -0.71 -0.28 7.46
CA PRO A 98 -0.65 -1.13 6.27
C PRO A 98 -2.05 -1.69 6.02
N PRO A 99 -2.52 -1.90 4.78
CA PRO A 99 -3.70 -2.73 4.58
C PRO A 99 -3.45 -4.01 5.39
N GLU A 100 -4.20 -4.20 6.47
CA GLU A 100 -4.01 -5.28 7.40
C GLU A 100 -4.46 -6.53 6.65
N SER A 101 -3.56 -7.14 5.90
CA SER A 101 -3.80 -8.39 5.16
C SER A 101 -3.98 -9.59 6.10
N GLY A 102 -4.56 -9.39 7.29
CA GLY A 102 -4.66 -10.44 8.29
C GLY A 102 -5.32 -10.10 9.63
N SER A 103 -5.93 -8.93 9.82
CA SER A 103 -6.70 -8.69 11.07
C SER A 103 -7.93 -7.79 10.96
N ALA A 104 -8.25 -7.31 9.77
CA ALA A 104 -9.50 -6.62 9.48
C ALA A 104 -9.97 -7.13 8.13
N GLY A 105 -11.24 -7.52 8.05
CA GLY A 105 -11.91 -7.86 6.80
C GLY A 105 -12.62 -9.21 6.83
N LEU A 106 -13.40 -9.45 5.79
CA LEU A 106 -14.37 -10.55 5.70
C LEU A 106 -13.81 -11.95 6.03
N LEU A 107 -12.57 -12.27 5.62
CA LEU A 107 -11.92 -13.56 5.95
C LEU A 107 -11.50 -13.68 7.42
N ALA A 108 -11.09 -12.57 8.04
CA ALA A 108 -10.72 -12.56 9.45
C ALA A 108 -11.96 -12.76 10.33
N GLU A 109 -13.07 -12.11 9.97
CA GLU A 109 -14.37 -12.35 10.62
C GLU A 109 -14.81 -13.81 10.41
N GLY A 110 -14.70 -14.31 9.18
CA GLY A 110 -14.97 -15.72 8.87
C GLY A 110 -14.17 -16.70 9.72
N ALA A 111 -12.89 -16.42 9.99
CA ALA A 111 -12.06 -17.25 10.87
C ALA A 111 -12.58 -17.25 12.32
N HIS A 112 -13.03 -16.12 12.83
CA HIS A 112 -13.63 -16.02 14.17
C HIS A 112 -14.94 -16.80 14.28
N VAL A 113 -15.81 -16.66 13.29
CA VAL A 113 -17.07 -17.41 13.19
C VAL A 113 -16.79 -18.91 13.09
N TYR A 114 -15.80 -19.30 12.29
CA TYR A 114 -15.40 -20.70 12.14
C TYR A 114 -15.01 -21.33 13.48
N GLU A 115 -14.14 -20.66 14.25
CA GLU A 115 -13.70 -21.14 15.57
C GLU A 115 -14.89 -21.28 16.54
N ALA A 116 -15.82 -20.32 16.51
CA ALA A 116 -16.95 -20.28 17.41
C ALA A 116 -18.06 -21.31 17.08
N HIS A 117 -18.29 -21.59 15.80
CA HIS A 117 -19.48 -22.33 15.35
C HIS A 117 -19.19 -23.62 14.58
N CYS A 118 -18.13 -23.67 13.79
CA CYS A 118 -17.88 -24.77 12.85
C CYS A 118 -16.86 -25.79 13.39
N ALA A 119 -15.80 -25.30 14.04
CA ALA A 119 -14.65 -26.08 14.46
C ALA A 119 -14.98 -27.24 15.41
N ALA A 120 -16.05 -27.12 16.21
CA ALA A 120 -16.46 -28.17 17.14
C ALA A 120 -16.83 -29.50 16.45
N CYS A 121 -17.36 -29.42 15.22
CA CYS A 121 -17.75 -30.60 14.44
C CYS A 121 -16.75 -30.91 13.32
N HIS A 122 -16.21 -29.87 12.68
CA HIS A 122 -15.36 -30.00 11.51
C HIS A 122 -13.85 -29.94 11.82
N GLY A 123 -13.47 -29.80 13.10
CA GLY A 123 -12.07 -29.72 13.52
C GLY A 123 -11.51 -28.30 13.43
N ALA A 124 -10.50 -28.01 14.25
CA ALA A 124 -9.93 -26.65 14.36
C ALA A 124 -9.25 -26.21 13.06
N GLY A 125 -8.67 -27.15 12.31
CA GLY A 125 -8.08 -26.92 11.00
C GLY A 125 -8.92 -27.48 9.84
N GLY A 126 -10.20 -27.80 10.07
CA GLY A 126 -11.07 -28.39 9.05
C GLY A 126 -10.82 -29.89 8.81
N GLU A 127 -10.06 -30.57 9.66
CA GLU A 127 -9.67 -31.98 9.50
C GLU A 127 -10.84 -32.98 9.60
N GLY A 128 -12.03 -32.50 9.97
CA GLY A 128 -13.24 -33.27 10.17
C GLY A 128 -13.35 -33.85 11.58
N GLY A 129 -14.47 -34.52 11.84
CA GLY A 129 -14.80 -35.09 13.13
C GLY A 129 -16.17 -35.73 13.10
N SER A 130 -17.13 -35.11 13.80
CA SER A 130 -18.55 -35.45 13.60
C SER A 130 -19.11 -34.85 12.31
N GLY A 131 -18.51 -33.75 11.82
CA GLY A 131 -18.72 -33.21 10.48
C GLY A 131 -17.67 -33.73 9.48
N PRO A 132 -17.93 -33.64 8.16
CA PRO A 132 -16.95 -33.96 7.13
C PRO A 132 -15.73 -33.04 7.19
N ALA A 133 -14.59 -33.53 6.70
CA ALA A 133 -13.40 -32.70 6.50
C ALA A 133 -13.65 -31.65 5.41
N MET A 134 -12.96 -30.52 5.54
CA MET A 134 -13.01 -29.36 4.63
C MET A 134 -11.64 -28.98 4.09
N THR A 135 -10.61 -29.78 4.40
CA THR A 135 -9.25 -29.62 3.88
C THR A 135 -9.11 -30.19 2.48
N ASP A 136 -7.97 -29.93 1.85
CA ASP A 136 -7.53 -30.60 0.61
C ASP A 136 -8.52 -30.45 -0.58
N GLY A 137 -9.28 -29.35 -0.61
CA GLY A 137 -10.24 -29.04 -1.69
C GLY A 137 -11.58 -29.77 -1.55
N GLU A 138 -11.85 -30.45 -0.44
CA GLU A 138 -13.12 -31.16 -0.20
C GLU A 138 -14.35 -30.23 -0.28
N VAL A 139 -14.21 -28.97 0.16
CA VAL A 139 -15.30 -27.99 0.05
C VAL A 139 -15.57 -27.67 -1.41
N LEU A 140 -14.54 -27.46 -2.22
CA LEU A 140 -14.68 -27.11 -3.64
C LEU A 140 -15.22 -28.29 -4.46
N ALA A 141 -14.82 -29.52 -4.11
CA ALA A 141 -15.36 -30.72 -4.72
C ALA A 141 -16.85 -30.93 -4.37
N THR A 142 -17.25 -30.57 -3.14
CA THR A 142 -18.64 -30.69 -2.69
C THR A 142 -19.51 -29.55 -3.21
N PHE A 143 -18.99 -28.33 -3.23
CA PHE A 143 -19.68 -27.13 -3.66
C PHE A 143 -18.81 -26.41 -4.69
N PRO A 144 -19.05 -26.64 -5.99
CA PRO A 144 -18.29 -25.97 -7.05
C PRO A 144 -18.35 -24.43 -6.88
N THR A 145 -19.51 -23.90 -6.52
CA THR A 145 -19.68 -22.45 -6.31
C THR A 145 -19.78 -22.07 -4.84
N ALA A 146 -19.33 -20.85 -4.50
CA ALA A 146 -19.52 -20.28 -3.17
C ALA A 146 -21.00 -20.12 -2.80
N ALA A 147 -21.84 -19.79 -3.78
CA ALA A 147 -23.28 -19.63 -3.57
C ALA A 147 -23.97 -20.92 -3.11
N GLU A 148 -23.65 -22.06 -3.71
CA GLU A 148 -24.17 -23.37 -3.24
C GLU A 148 -23.72 -23.67 -1.82
N HIS A 149 -22.48 -23.33 -1.47
CA HIS A 149 -21.97 -23.53 -0.13
C HIS A 149 -22.67 -22.62 0.90
N ILE A 150 -22.89 -21.35 0.56
CA ILE A 150 -23.62 -20.38 1.40
C ILE A 150 -25.06 -20.85 1.63
N VAL A 151 -25.77 -21.31 0.59
CA VAL A 151 -27.13 -21.83 0.73
C VAL A 151 -27.16 -23.05 1.66
N TRP A 152 -26.17 -23.94 1.55
CA TRP A 152 -26.05 -25.09 2.44
C TRP A 152 -25.81 -24.68 3.89
N ALA A 153 -24.89 -23.75 4.16
CA ALA A 153 -24.60 -23.25 5.50
C ALA A 153 -25.79 -22.47 6.10
N ALA A 154 -26.51 -21.69 5.28
CA ALA A 154 -27.72 -20.98 5.67
C ALA A 154 -28.83 -21.95 6.12
N SER A 155 -29.10 -22.97 5.29
CA SER A 155 -30.25 -23.88 5.45
C SER A 155 -29.99 -25.04 6.41
N GLY A 156 -28.75 -25.55 6.41
CA GLY A 156 -28.35 -26.75 7.12
C GLY A 156 -29.15 -28.01 6.74
N SER A 157 -28.98 -29.05 7.54
CA SER A 157 -29.60 -30.36 7.29
C SER A 157 -31.13 -30.33 7.32
N THR A 158 -31.72 -29.49 8.17
CA THR A 158 -33.19 -29.40 8.28
C THR A 158 -33.80 -28.69 7.09
N GLY A 159 -33.19 -27.58 6.63
CA GLY A 159 -33.68 -26.83 5.48
C GLY A 159 -33.61 -27.64 4.19
N VAL A 160 -32.53 -28.40 3.97
CA VAL A 160 -32.40 -29.27 2.78
C VAL A 160 -33.19 -30.58 2.91
N GLY A 161 -33.30 -31.13 4.11
CA GLY A 161 -34.08 -32.34 4.40
C GLY A 161 -33.27 -33.64 4.31
N LEU A 162 -33.51 -34.54 5.27
CA LEU A 162 -32.81 -35.83 5.38
C LEU A 162 -32.99 -36.70 4.13
N GLY A 163 -31.88 -37.27 3.65
CA GLY A 163 -31.89 -38.18 2.50
C GLY A 163 -31.87 -37.49 1.13
N ASN A 164 -31.99 -36.16 1.08
CA ASN A 164 -31.81 -35.40 -0.16
C ASN A 164 -30.31 -35.25 -0.49
N PRO A 165 -29.95 -35.18 -1.78
CA PRO A 165 -28.60 -34.81 -2.17
C PRO A 165 -28.34 -33.33 -1.86
N TYR A 166 -27.07 -32.97 -1.69
CA TYR A 166 -26.64 -31.57 -1.59
C TYR A 166 -25.26 -31.39 -2.23
N GLY A 167 -24.98 -30.18 -2.71
CA GLY A 167 -23.76 -29.89 -3.45
C GLY A 167 -23.74 -30.57 -4.83
N ASP A 168 -22.54 -30.81 -5.35
CA ASP A 168 -22.32 -31.45 -6.64
C ASP A 168 -22.73 -32.93 -6.63
N ASP A 169 -23.43 -33.35 -7.69
CA ASP A 169 -23.90 -34.72 -7.85
C ASP A 169 -22.76 -35.74 -7.91
N ALA A 170 -21.59 -35.38 -8.43
CA ALA A 170 -20.42 -36.26 -8.49
C ALA A 170 -19.75 -36.44 -7.12
N ALA A 171 -19.90 -35.47 -6.20
CA ALA A 171 -19.50 -35.62 -4.80
C ALA A 171 -20.41 -36.62 -4.05
N GLY A 172 -21.64 -36.84 -4.54
CA GLY A 172 -22.55 -37.87 -4.04
C GLY A 172 -22.95 -37.70 -2.58
N ARG A 173 -22.95 -36.46 -2.07
CA ARG A 173 -23.28 -36.16 -0.68
C ARG A 173 -24.79 -36.23 -0.45
N VAL A 174 -25.19 -36.77 0.69
CA VAL A 174 -26.59 -36.93 1.10
C VAL A 174 -26.75 -36.46 2.53
N VAL A 175 -27.82 -35.71 2.80
CA VAL A 175 -28.08 -35.13 4.13
C VAL A 175 -28.31 -36.24 5.16
N ALA A 176 -27.38 -36.38 6.10
CA ALA A 176 -27.45 -37.31 7.23
C ALA A 176 -28.01 -36.70 8.52
N GLY A 177 -28.20 -35.38 8.56
CA GLY A 177 -28.58 -34.64 9.76
C GLY A 177 -27.38 -34.12 10.56
N GLY A 178 -27.65 -33.31 11.58
CA GLY A 178 -26.66 -32.87 12.56
C GLY A 178 -25.97 -31.53 12.25
N MET A 179 -25.92 -31.09 10.98
CA MET A 179 -25.47 -29.75 10.64
C MET A 179 -26.65 -28.77 10.74
N PRO A 180 -26.65 -27.82 11.70
CA PRO A 180 -27.70 -26.81 11.79
C PRO A 180 -27.61 -25.81 10.63
N GLY A 181 -28.70 -25.10 10.35
CA GLY A 181 -28.68 -23.92 9.49
C GLY A 181 -28.30 -22.69 10.32
N PHE A 182 -27.55 -21.77 9.73
CA PHE A 182 -26.96 -20.63 10.44
C PHE A 182 -27.54 -19.27 10.08
N ALA A 183 -28.48 -19.19 9.12
CA ALA A 183 -29.05 -17.89 8.71
C ALA A 183 -29.80 -17.14 9.83
N ASP A 184 -30.38 -17.86 10.80
CA ASP A 184 -31.01 -17.24 11.97
C ASP A 184 -30.01 -16.88 13.09
N ALA A 185 -28.80 -17.42 13.02
CA ALA A 185 -27.80 -17.34 14.09
C ALA A 185 -26.65 -16.36 13.77
N LEU A 186 -26.37 -16.16 12.49
CA LEU A 186 -25.30 -15.32 11.97
C LEU A 186 -25.89 -14.23 11.07
N THR A 187 -25.22 -13.08 11.03
CA THR A 187 -25.48 -12.06 10.02
C THR A 187 -25.09 -12.57 8.63
N THR A 188 -25.63 -11.94 7.58
CA THR A 188 -25.24 -12.20 6.19
C THR A 188 -23.73 -12.10 5.99
N GLU A 189 -23.10 -11.07 6.57
CA GLU A 189 -21.66 -10.84 6.46
C GLU A 189 -20.86 -11.96 7.13
N GLU A 190 -21.22 -12.33 8.37
CA GLU A 190 -20.57 -13.45 9.09
C GLU A 190 -20.72 -14.77 8.34
N LEU A 191 -21.90 -15.06 7.79
CA LEU A 191 -22.18 -16.30 7.08
C LEU A 191 -21.43 -16.39 5.75
N ILE A 192 -21.38 -15.30 4.97
CA ILE A 192 -20.59 -15.28 3.75
C ILE A 192 -19.10 -15.34 4.09
N GLY A 193 -18.65 -14.58 5.09
CA GLY A 193 -17.26 -14.55 5.52
C GLY A 193 -16.74 -15.90 5.96
N VAL A 194 -17.51 -16.66 6.76
CA VAL A 194 -17.09 -18.01 7.18
C VAL A 194 -17.03 -18.98 6.01
N VAL A 195 -17.97 -18.90 5.05
CA VAL A 195 -17.94 -19.75 3.86
C VAL A 195 -16.75 -19.43 2.97
N LEU A 196 -16.45 -18.15 2.76
CA LEU A 196 -15.27 -17.75 1.99
C LEU A 196 -13.97 -18.11 2.73
N TYR A 197 -13.93 -18.03 4.06
CA TYR A 197 -12.82 -18.54 4.85
C TYR A 197 -12.63 -20.06 4.69
N GLU A 198 -13.70 -20.85 4.75
CA GLU A 198 -13.62 -22.31 4.55
C GLU A 198 -13.09 -22.65 3.15
N ARG A 199 -13.57 -21.95 2.12
CA ARG A 199 -13.16 -22.17 0.72
C ARG A 199 -11.72 -21.71 0.47
N ALA A 200 -11.37 -20.49 0.88
CA ALA A 200 -10.06 -19.89 0.64
C ALA A 200 -8.97 -20.48 1.55
N HIS A 201 -9.23 -20.57 2.85
CA HIS A 201 -8.21 -20.96 3.83
C HIS A 201 -8.09 -22.47 3.97
N LEU A 202 -9.21 -23.19 4.15
CA LEU A 202 -9.17 -24.64 4.42
C LEU A 202 -9.07 -25.46 3.13
N SER A 203 -9.73 -25.01 2.07
CA SER A 203 -9.72 -25.67 0.76
C SER A 203 -8.83 -24.99 -0.30
N HIS A 204 -8.08 -23.94 0.07
CA HIS A 204 -7.06 -23.30 -0.76
C HIS A 204 -7.55 -22.70 -2.10
N SER A 205 -8.77 -22.15 -2.12
CA SER A 205 -9.29 -21.43 -3.28
C SER A 205 -8.75 -20.00 -3.36
N GLU A 206 -7.79 -19.76 -4.26
CA GLU A 206 -7.29 -18.41 -4.57
C GLU A 206 -8.40 -17.51 -5.15
N PHE A 207 -9.38 -18.11 -5.85
CA PHE A 207 -10.53 -17.38 -6.38
C PHE A 207 -11.40 -16.83 -5.25
N ASP A 208 -11.74 -17.67 -4.27
CA ASP A 208 -12.57 -17.26 -3.14
C ASP A 208 -11.84 -16.30 -2.19
N GLU A 209 -10.51 -16.36 -2.14
CA GLU A 209 -9.68 -15.36 -1.46
C GLU A 209 -9.85 -13.97 -2.11
N GLY A 210 -9.72 -13.89 -3.44
CA GLY A 210 -9.93 -12.64 -4.18
C GLY A 210 -11.37 -12.15 -4.14
N LEU A 211 -12.35 -13.07 -4.12
CA LEU A 211 -13.75 -12.72 -3.95
C LEU A 211 -13.99 -12.10 -2.56
N ALA A 212 -13.40 -12.64 -1.51
CA ALA A 212 -13.54 -12.10 -0.17
C ALA A 212 -12.96 -10.68 -0.05
N GLU A 213 -11.81 -10.41 -0.69
CA GLU A 213 -11.24 -9.05 -0.74
C GLU A 213 -12.15 -8.08 -1.50
N ALA A 214 -12.71 -8.50 -2.64
CA ALA A 214 -13.65 -7.67 -3.41
C ALA A 214 -14.93 -7.36 -2.63
N MET A 215 -15.46 -8.35 -1.90
CA MET A 215 -16.63 -8.17 -1.03
C MET A 215 -16.33 -7.24 0.14
N ASP A 216 -15.19 -7.42 0.80
CA ASP A 216 -14.78 -6.57 1.93
C ASP A 216 -14.72 -5.09 1.52
N GLU A 217 -14.09 -4.81 0.37
CA GLU A 217 -14.04 -3.44 -0.18
C GLU A 217 -15.45 -2.91 -0.50
N ALA A 218 -16.31 -3.71 -1.14
CA ALA A 218 -17.66 -3.29 -1.52
C ALA A 218 -18.57 -3.02 -0.30
N ILE A 219 -18.43 -3.82 0.76
CA ILE A 219 -19.13 -3.62 2.04
C ILE A 219 -18.61 -2.33 2.70
N HIS A 220 -17.29 -2.14 2.74
CA HIS A 220 -16.69 -0.98 3.40
C HIS A 220 -16.95 0.34 2.65
N SER A 221 -17.00 0.30 1.31
CA SER A 221 -17.35 1.46 0.47
C SER A 221 -18.84 1.81 0.55
N GLY A 222 -19.67 0.87 1.02
CA GLY A 222 -21.13 0.98 1.04
C GLY A 222 -21.79 0.75 -0.33
N ASP A 223 -21.06 0.18 -1.28
CA ASP A 223 -21.58 -0.22 -2.59
C ASP A 223 -22.38 -1.53 -2.52
N LEU A 224 -22.14 -2.34 -1.48
CA LEU A 224 -22.86 -3.57 -1.20
C LEU A 224 -23.60 -3.48 0.15
N ASP A 225 -24.92 -3.68 0.11
CA ASP A 225 -25.77 -3.82 1.29
C ASP A 225 -26.11 -5.31 1.49
N LEU A 226 -25.89 -5.81 2.70
CA LEU A 226 -26.11 -7.21 3.07
C LEU A 226 -27.36 -7.41 3.93
N ASP A 227 -28.05 -6.33 4.30
CA ASP A 227 -29.23 -6.38 5.16
C ASP A 227 -30.40 -7.09 4.46
N GLY A 228 -30.99 -8.07 5.14
CA GLY A 228 -32.20 -8.77 4.69
C GLY A 228 -32.00 -9.82 3.61
N HIS A 229 -30.75 -10.17 3.31
CA HIS A 229 -30.39 -11.32 2.46
C HIS A 229 -30.34 -12.63 3.26
N LEU A 230 -30.34 -13.76 2.55
CA LEU A 230 -30.18 -15.11 3.10
C LEU A 230 -31.30 -15.56 4.06
N ASP A 231 -32.55 -15.19 3.80
CA ASP A 231 -33.69 -15.72 4.55
C ASP A 231 -33.71 -17.26 4.48
N PRO A 232 -33.63 -17.99 5.61
CA PRO A 232 -33.53 -19.44 5.62
C PRO A 232 -34.71 -20.16 4.95
N GLU A 233 -35.88 -19.52 4.85
CA GLU A 233 -37.06 -20.12 4.21
C GLU A 233 -37.07 -19.94 2.70
N THR A 234 -36.35 -18.95 2.17
CA THR A 234 -36.44 -18.56 0.74
C THR A 234 -35.11 -18.45 0.02
N VAL A 235 -33.97 -18.53 0.71
CA VAL A 235 -32.64 -18.35 0.13
C VAL A 235 -32.42 -19.33 -1.03
N THR A 236 -31.93 -18.80 -2.15
CA THR A 236 -31.65 -19.60 -3.35
C THR A 236 -30.23 -19.35 -3.86
N VAL A 237 -29.69 -20.30 -4.61
CA VAL A 237 -28.36 -20.16 -5.23
C VAL A 237 -28.32 -18.96 -6.16
N ASP A 238 -29.37 -18.71 -6.94
CA ASP A 238 -29.44 -17.58 -7.87
C ASP A 238 -29.39 -16.23 -7.14
N GLU A 239 -30.13 -16.08 -6.05
CA GLU A 239 -30.08 -14.88 -5.19
C GLU A 239 -28.66 -14.62 -4.69
N VAL A 240 -28.01 -15.66 -4.16
CA VAL A 240 -26.66 -15.53 -3.62
C VAL A 240 -25.64 -15.26 -4.73
N LEU A 241 -25.77 -15.88 -5.90
CA LEU A 241 -24.90 -15.59 -7.04
C LEU A 241 -24.99 -14.14 -7.48
N ASP A 242 -26.21 -13.59 -7.55
CA ASP A 242 -26.39 -12.18 -7.92
C ASP A 242 -25.81 -11.24 -6.86
N LEU A 243 -25.93 -11.58 -5.59
CA LEU A 243 -25.29 -10.86 -4.49
C LEU A 243 -23.75 -10.87 -4.64
N LEU A 244 -23.15 -12.04 -4.84
CA LEU A 244 -21.69 -12.17 -5.00
C LEU A 244 -21.19 -11.45 -6.26
N ARG A 245 -21.92 -11.51 -7.37
CA ARG A 245 -21.60 -10.78 -8.61
C ARG A 245 -21.58 -9.27 -8.43
N SER A 246 -22.48 -8.74 -7.60
CA SER A 246 -22.55 -7.30 -7.35
C SER A 246 -21.28 -6.75 -6.68
N ALA A 247 -20.54 -7.59 -5.95
CA ALA A 247 -19.24 -7.25 -5.37
C ALA A 247 -18.08 -7.37 -6.37
N SER A 248 -18.17 -8.30 -7.33
CA SER A 248 -17.05 -8.65 -8.20
C SER A 248 -17.23 -8.07 -9.61
N PHE A 249 -16.64 -6.91 -9.90
CA PHE A 249 -16.61 -6.38 -11.26
C PHE A 249 -15.69 -7.23 -12.16
N GLY A 250 -16.24 -8.12 -12.99
CA GLY A 250 -15.53 -8.77 -14.10
C GLY A 250 -15.20 -10.26 -13.97
N THR A 251 -15.76 -10.97 -12.98
CA THR A 251 -15.53 -12.42 -12.74
C THR A 251 -16.78 -13.29 -12.94
N ASP A 252 -17.78 -12.80 -13.69
CA ASP A 252 -19.10 -13.43 -13.86
C ASP A 252 -19.05 -14.90 -14.29
N ASP A 253 -18.13 -15.26 -15.19
CA ASP A 253 -17.96 -16.64 -15.70
C ASP A 253 -17.35 -17.60 -14.67
N GLN A 254 -16.57 -17.11 -13.70
CA GLN A 254 -15.92 -17.94 -12.67
C GLN A 254 -16.87 -18.21 -11.49
N LEU A 255 -17.71 -17.23 -11.12
CA LEU A 255 -18.72 -17.41 -10.06
C LEU A 255 -19.76 -18.49 -10.40
N ALA A 256 -20.07 -18.69 -11.68
CA ALA A 256 -21.06 -19.67 -12.13
C ALA A 256 -20.51 -21.09 -12.32
N ASN A 257 -19.18 -21.25 -12.45
CA ASN A 257 -18.57 -22.52 -12.84
C ASN A 257 -17.59 -23.09 -11.81
N GLY A 258 -17.22 -22.32 -10.78
CA GLY A 258 -16.18 -22.69 -9.82
C GLY A 258 -14.78 -22.40 -10.35
#